data_AF-A0A522SQZ4-F1
#
_entry.id   AF-A0A522SQZ4-F1
#
_cell.length_a   1.000
_cell.length_b   1.000
_cell.length_c   1.000
_cell.angle_alpha   90.00
_cell.angle_beta   90.00
_cell.angle_gamma   90.00
#
_symmetry.space_group_name_H-M   'P 1'
#
loop_
_entity.id
_entity.type
_entity.pdbx_description
1 polymer ?
#
loop_
_entity_poly.entity_id
_entity_poly.type
_entity_poly.pdbx_seq_one_letter_code
_entity_poly.pdbx_strand_id
1 'polypeptide(L)'
;MSEGVKVAVGIVVAALLLAVVYVAYREFDRARDLRQAQEVMGQILRVPAQMDVELAEADQKAAQRRREEVAVSWNRRLLTGNQRCVGGVVVLVDGASYSQLGTVGDPVRCSGRYADRPIR
;
A
#
# COMPACT_ATOMS: atom_id res chain seq x y z
N MET A 1 -58.08 -55.46 20.94
CA MET A 1 -56.62 -55.27 20.97
C MET A 1 -56.17 -55.36 22.41
N SER A 2 -55.29 -56.32 22.73
CA SER A 2 -54.70 -56.49 24.06
C SER A 2 -53.88 -55.24 24.43
N GLU A 3 -53.86 -54.89 25.72
CA GLU A 3 -53.18 -53.68 26.21
C GLU A 3 -51.70 -53.63 25.81
N GLY A 4 -51.04 -54.79 25.69
CA GLY A 4 -49.66 -54.90 25.21
C GLY A 4 -49.43 -54.35 23.80
N VAL A 5 -50.43 -54.44 22.89
CA VAL A 5 -50.31 -53.91 21.52
C VAL A 5 -50.34 -52.38 21.54
N LYS A 6 -51.12 -51.76 22.43
CA LYS A 6 -51.18 -50.29 22.56
C LYS A 6 -49.85 -49.73 23.07
N VAL A 7 -49.25 -50.40 24.05
CA VAL A 7 -47.94 -50.01 24.59
C VAL A 7 -46.84 -50.18 23.54
N ALA A 8 -46.83 -51.29 22.80
CA ALA A 8 -45.85 -51.52 21.75
C ALA A 8 -45.92 -50.48 20.62
N VAL A 9 -47.13 -50.11 20.18
CA VAL A 9 -47.31 -49.07 19.15
C VAL A 9 -46.84 -47.71 19.67
N GLY A 10 -47.13 -47.37 20.92
CA GLY A 10 -46.65 -46.12 21.54
C GLY A 10 -45.12 -45.99 21.54
N ILE A 11 -44.42 -47.08 21.88
CA ILE A 11 -42.95 -47.11 21.89
C ILE A 11 -42.38 -46.91 20.48
N VAL A 12 -42.95 -47.59 19.48
CA VAL A 12 -42.51 -47.47 18.08
C VAL A 12 -42.70 -46.05 17.55
N VAL A 13 -43.84 -45.42 17.85
CA VAL A 13 -44.12 -44.03 17.45
C VAL A 13 -43.14 -43.06 18.13
N ALA A 14 -42.87 -43.24 19.42
CA ALA A 14 -41.92 -42.41 20.14
C ALA A 14 -40.49 -42.54 19.58
N ALA A 15 -40.07 -43.77 19.24
CA ALA A 15 -38.76 -44.02 18.63
C ALA A 15 -38.63 -43.37 17.25
N LEU A 16 -39.69 -43.42 16.43
CA LEU A 16 -39.71 -42.76 15.12
C LEU A 16 -39.62 -41.24 15.23
N LEU A 17 -40.36 -40.63 16.17
CA LEU A 17 -40.29 -39.20 16.41
C LEU A 17 -38.89 -38.76 16.84
N LEU A 18 -38.24 -39.50 17.75
CA LEU A 18 -36.88 -39.23 18.16
C LEU A 18 -35.88 -39.33 16.99
N ALA A 19 -36.04 -40.34 16.12
CA ALA A 19 -35.20 -40.49 14.95
C ALA A 19 -35.34 -39.31 13.98
N VAL A 20 -36.57 -38.84 13.72
CA VAL A 20 -36.82 -37.67 12.86
C VAL A 20 -36.21 -36.40 13.46
N VAL A 21 -36.40 -36.17 14.76
CA VAL A 21 -35.81 -35.01 15.46
C VAL A 21 -34.27 -35.06 15.39
N TYR A 22 -33.68 -36.24 15.58
CA TYR A 22 -32.23 -36.42 15.51
C TYR A 22 -31.68 -36.10 14.12
N VAL A 23 -32.32 -36.60 13.06
CA VAL A 23 -31.91 -36.32 11.67
C VAL A 23 -32.04 -34.82 11.36
N ALA A 24 -33.17 -34.21 11.73
CA ALA A 24 -33.40 -32.78 11.53
C ALA A 24 -32.37 -31.91 12.26
N TYR A 25 -32.02 -32.26 13.51
CA TYR A 25 -30.98 -31.56 14.26
C TYR A 25 -29.62 -31.65 13.57
N ARG A 26 -29.26 -32.84 13.08
CA ARG A 26 -27.96 -33.05 12.43
C ARG A 26 -27.83 -32.33 11.08
N GLU A 27 -28.91 -32.23 10.33
CA GLU A 27 -28.93 -31.44 9.09
C GLU A 27 -28.85 -29.95 9.37
N PHE A 28 -29.48 -29.48 10.45
CA PHE A 28 -29.44 -28.08 10.85
C PHE A 28 -28.04 -27.65 11.28
N ASP A 29 -27.31 -28.49 12.03
CA ASP A 29 -25.91 -28.22 12.40
C ASP A 29 -25.01 -28.11 11.16
N ARG A 30 -25.15 -29.05 10.20
CA ARG A 30 -24.39 -28.99 8.93
C ARG A 30 -24.68 -27.72 8.13
N ALA A 31 -25.94 -27.28 8.11
CA ALA A 31 -26.33 -26.06 7.41
C ALA A 31 -25.78 -24.80 8.09
N ARG A 32 -25.62 -24.82 9.42
CA ARG A 32 -25.08 -23.70 10.20
C ARG A 32 -23.58 -23.54 9.97
N ASP A 33 -22.83 -24.64 9.96
CA ASP A 33 -21.39 -24.63 9.72
C ASP A 33 -21.04 -24.07 8.34
N LEU A 34 -21.83 -24.41 7.31
CA LEU A 34 -21.62 -23.88 5.95
C LEU A 34 -21.81 -22.36 5.87
N ARG A 35 -22.75 -21.79 6.63
CA ARG A 35 -22.96 -20.33 6.65
C ARG A 35 -21.79 -19.61 7.32
N GLN A 36 -21.30 -20.13 8.44
CA GLN A 36 -20.13 -19.55 9.12
C GLN A 36 -18.86 -19.66 8.26
N ALA A 37 -18.67 -20.77 7.55
CA ALA A 37 -17.54 -20.94 6.64
C ALA A 37 -17.58 -19.93 5.48
N GLN A 38 -18.75 -19.63 4.92
CA GLN A 38 -18.90 -18.65 3.84
C GLN A 38 -18.59 -17.22 4.30
N GLU A 39 -18.99 -16.83 5.51
CA GLU A 39 -18.69 -15.50 6.06
C GLU A 39 -17.19 -15.31 6.29
N VAL A 40 -16.51 -16.32 6.84
CA VAL A 40 -15.05 -16.27 7.08
C VAL A 40 -14.27 -16.27 5.76
N MET A 41 -14.65 -17.08 4.77
CA MET A 41 -14.01 -17.04 3.44
C MET A 41 -14.18 -15.69 2.75
N GLY A 42 -15.36 -15.05 2.89
CA GLY A 42 -15.61 -13.71 2.35
C GLY A 42 -14.75 -12.62 2.97
N GLN A 43 -14.37 -12.76 4.24
CA GLN A 43 -13.43 -11.83 4.89
C GLN A 43 -11.98 -12.08 4.47
N ILE A 44 -11.54 -13.34 4.39
CA ILE A 44 -10.16 -13.70 4.00
C ILE A 44 -9.82 -13.18 2.59
N LEU A 45 -10.78 -13.22 1.65
CA LEU A 45 -10.55 -12.76 0.28
C LEU A 45 -10.51 -11.23 0.12
N ARG A 46 -11.06 -10.46 1.06
CA ARG A 46 -11.11 -8.99 0.98
C ARG A 46 -9.85 -8.30 1.52
N VAL A 47 -9.17 -8.92 2.48
CA VAL A 47 -7.93 -8.39 3.08
C VAL A 47 -6.78 -8.25 2.08
N PRO A 48 -6.44 -9.23 1.22
CA PRO A 48 -5.30 -9.10 0.31
C PRO A 48 -5.53 -8.00 -0.76
N ALA A 49 -6.76 -7.89 -1.28
CA ALA A 49 -7.08 -6.92 -2.33
C ALA A 49 -6.94 -5.45 -1.86
N GLN A 50 -7.20 -5.17 -0.57
CA GLN A 50 -7.04 -3.83 -0.02
C GLN A 50 -5.57 -3.48 0.20
N MET A 51 -4.77 -4.44 0.70
CA MET A 51 -3.34 -4.24 0.88
C MET A 51 -2.62 -3.96 -0.45
N ASP A 52 -2.95 -4.68 -1.52
CA ASP A 52 -2.30 -4.51 -2.81
C ASP A 52 -2.51 -3.10 -3.39
N VAL A 53 -3.71 -2.55 -3.21
CA VAL A 53 -4.04 -1.18 -3.66
C VAL A 53 -3.28 -0.14 -2.82
N GLU A 54 -3.21 -0.34 -1.50
CA GLU A 54 -2.55 0.60 -0.59
C GLU A 54 -1.02 0.63 -0.83
N LEU A 55 -0.41 -0.53 -1.08
CA LEU A 55 1.00 -0.63 -1.47
C LEU A 55 1.27 0.04 -2.83
N ALA A 56 0.41 -0.21 -3.83
CA ALA A 56 0.57 0.41 -5.15
C ALA A 56 0.48 1.93 -5.09
N GLU A 57 -0.44 2.48 -4.29
CA GLU A 57 -0.53 3.93 -4.07
C GLU A 57 0.69 4.50 -3.35
N ALA A 58 1.20 3.79 -2.33
CA ALA A 58 2.38 4.20 -1.59
C ALA A 58 3.62 4.26 -2.51
N ASP A 59 3.80 3.25 -3.36
CA ASP A 59 4.91 3.20 -4.31
C ASP A 59 4.84 4.32 -5.35
N GLN A 60 3.65 4.62 -5.88
CA GLN A 60 3.46 5.74 -6.80
C GLN A 60 3.79 7.08 -6.14
N LYS A 61 3.30 7.32 -4.92
CA LYS A 61 3.60 8.53 -4.15
C LYS A 61 5.10 8.65 -3.86
N ALA A 62 5.77 7.56 -3.49
CA ALA A 62 7.21 7.54 -3.24
C ALA A 62 8.03 7.79 -4.53
N ALA A 63 7.59 7.26 -5.66
CA ALA A 63 8.23 7.51 -6.96
C ALA A 63 8.07 8.98 -7.38
N GLN A 64 6.89 9.57 -7.18
CA GLN A 64 6.64 10.97 -7.52
C GLN A 64 7.45 11.92 -6.64
N ARG A 65 7.49 11.70 -5.32
CA ARG A 65 8.32 12.48 -4.39
C ARG A 65 9.80 12.46 -4.79
N ARG A 66 10.34 11.29 -5.13
CA ARG A 66 11.73 11.17 -5.60
C ARG A 66 11.99 11.98 -6.88
N ARG A 67 11.05 12.01 -7.82
CA ARG A 67 11.17 12.84 -9.04
C ARG A 67 11.17 14.33 -8.72
N GLU A 68 10.29 14.76 -7.83
CA GLU A 68 10.21 16.16 -7.38
C GLU A 68 11.48 16.58 -6.65
N GLU A 69 12.00 15.76 -5.74
CA GLU A 69 13.25 16.02 -5.03
C GLU A 69 14.44 16.15 -5.98
N VAL A 70 14.53 15.25 -6.97
CA VAL A 70 15.58 15.30 -8.00
C VAL A 70 15.43 16.58 -8.82
N ALA A 71 14.23 16.93 -9.29
CA ALA A 71 13.99 18.15 -10.05
C ALA A 71 14.36 19.42 -9.26
N VAL A 72 13.97 19.47 -7.98
CA VAL A 72 14.32 20.57 -7.08
C VAL A 72 15.84 20.65 -6.88
N SER A 73 16.52 19.50 -6.72
CA SER A 73 17.98 19.47 -6.55
C SER A 73 18.72 20.02 -7.77
N TRP A 74 18.26 19.69 -8.98
CA TRP A 74 18.82 20.21 -10.23
C TRP A 74 18.55 21.70 -10.39
N ASN A 75 17.34 22.15 -10.04
CA ASN A 75 16.98 23.56 -10.12
C ASN A 75 17.86 24.44 -9.19
N ARG A 76 18.24 23.93 -8.01
CA ARG A 76 19.16 24.64 -7.09
C ARG A 76 20.60 24.74 -7.59
N ARG A 77 21.00 23.87 -8.52
CA ARG A 77 22.33 23.88 -9.15
C ARG A 77 22.36 24.69 -10.45
N LEU A 78 21.21 25.09 -10.98
CA LEU A 78 21.14 25.81 -12.24
C LEU A 78 21.72 27.23 -12.10
N LEU A 79 22.67 27.57 -12.97
CA LEU A 79 23.23 28.92 -13.06
C LEU A 79 22.17 29.86 -13.61
N THR A 80 21.83 30.91 -12.85
CA THR A 80 20.81 31.90 -13.20
C THR A 80 21.34 33.32 -13.06
N GLY A 81 20.72 34.26 -13.77
CA GLY A 81 21.11 35.67 -13.78
C GLY A 81 22.54 35.90 -14.28
N ASN A 82 23.33 36.53 -13.42
CA ASN A 82 24.71 36.98 -13.68
C ASN A 82 25.77 35.88 -13.52
N GLN A 83 25.37 34.65 -13.20
CA GLN A 83 26.30 33.53 -13.03
C GLN A 83 26.70 32.93 -14.38
N ARG A 84 27.99 32.66 -14.55
CA ARG A 84 28.56 32.05 -15.76
C ARG A 84 29.55 30.95 -15.37
N CYS A 85 29.56 29.88 -16.14
CA CYS A 85 30.57 28.84 -16.01
C CYS A 85 31.75 29.19 -16.91
N VAL A 86 32.90 29.52 -16.32
CA VAL A 86 34.12 29.91 -17.05
C VAL A 86 35.28 29.09 -16.50
N GLY A 87 35.97 28.34 -17.38
CA GLY A 87 37.11 27.51 -16.96
C GLY A 87 36.77 26.43 -15.92
N GLY A 88 35.51 25.99 -15.84
CA GLY A 88 35.04 24.98 -14.88
C GLY A 88 34.69 25.53 -13.50
N VAL A 89 34.70 26.85 -13.30
CA VAL A 89 34.29 27.51 -12.05
C VAL A 89 33.16 28.51 -12.28
N VAL A 90 32.33 28.70 -11.26
CA VAL A 90 31.23 29.67 -11.30
C VAL A 90 31.78 31.06 -11.02
N VAL A 91 31.50 31.99 -11.94
CA VAL A 91 31.85 33.40 -11.84
C VAL A 91 30.57 34.24 -11.90
N LEU A 92 30.43 35.19 -10.99
CA LEU A 92 29.39 36.21 -10.99
C LEU A 92 29.89 37.41 -11.80
N VAL A 93 29.15 37.78 -12.83
CA VAL A 93 29.47 38.88 -13.74
C VAL A 93 28.56 40.06 -13.46
N ASP A 94 29.11 41.12 -12.88
CA ASP A 94 28.36 42.35 -12.63
C ASP A 94 29.00 43.53 -13.38
N GLY A 95 28.46 43.82 -14.56
CA GLY A 95 29.02 44.78 -15.51
C GLY A 95 30.42 44.37 -15.97
N ALA A 96 31.42 45.14 -15.55
CA ALA A 96 32.84 44.87 -15.83
C ALA A 96 33.56 44.12 -14.70
N SER A 97 32.86 43.82 -13.59
CA SER A 97 33.43 43.11 -12.45
C SER A 97 33.14 41.61 -12.53
N TYR A 98 34.14 40.81 -12.14
CA TYR A 98 34.08 39.36 -12.13
C TYR A 98 34.47 38.88 -10.73
N SER A 99 33.56 38.19 -10.05
CA SER A 99 33.85 37.58 -8.75
C SER A 99 33.63 36.08 -8.82
N GLN A 100 34.57 35.30 -8.27
CA GLN A 100 34.44 33.85 -8.20
C GLN A 100 33.49 33.47 -7.06
N LEU A 101 32.59 32.52 -7.32
CA LEU A 101 31.76 31.95 -6.28
C LEU A 101 32.54 30.84 -5.54
N GLY A 102 32.59 30.92 -4.21
CA GLY A 102 33.31 29.98 -3.35
C GLY A 102 34.49 30.61 -2.63
N THR A 103 35.44 29.79 -2.18
CA THR A 103 36.67 30.26 -1.53
C THR A 103 37.88 29.99 -2.43
N VAL A 104 39.00 30.68 -2.18
CA VAL A 104 40.23 30.54 -2.98
C VAL A 104 40.76 29.09 -3.03
N GLY A 105 40.46 28.27 -2.00
CA GLY A 105 40.83 26.85 -1.95
C GLY A 105 39.71 25.87 -2.31
N ASP A 106 38.46 26.33 -2.37
CA ASP A 106 37.28 25.53 -2.71
C ASP A 106 36.31 26.36 -3.56
N PRO A 107 36.61 26.55 -4.86
CA PRO A 107 35.73 27.24 -5.77
C PRO A 107 34.54 26.35 -6.13
N VAL A 108 33.38 26.98 -6.32
CA VAL A 108 32.20 26.28 -6.83
C VAL A 108 32.47 25.87 -8.27
N ARG A 109 32.51 24.56 -8.52
CA ARG A 109 32.77 24.03 -9.87
C ARG A 109 31.48 24.01 -10.67
N CYS A 110 31.60 24.03 -11.98
CA CYS A 110 30.45 23.96 -12.87
C CYS A 110 30.75 23.17 -14.13
N SER A 111 29.68 22.68 -14.74
CA SER A 111 29.68 22.06 -16.07
C SER A 111 28.49 22.58 -16.86
N GLY A 112 28.76 23.27 -17.96
CA GLY A 112 27.74 23.91 -18.79
C GLY A 112 26.91 24.94 -18.01
N ARG A 113 25.65 24.60 -17.72
CA ARG A 113 24.70 25.48 -17.01
C ARG A 113 24.47 25.11 -15.55
N TYR A 114 25.20 24.14 -15.01
CA TYR A 114 24.99 23.64 -13.65
C TYR A 114 26.25 23.74 -12.81
N ALA A 115 26.07 24.08 -11.54
CA ALA A 115 27.10 23.95 -10.51
C ALA A 115 27.16 22.51 -9.95
N ASP A 116 28.32 22.15 -9.41
CA ASP A 116 28.56 20.88 -8.72
C ASP A 116 27.74 20.76 -7.43
N ARG A 117 27.50 21.90 -6.76
CA ARG A 117 26.76 22.03 -5.50
C ARG A 117 25.64 23.09 -5.59
N PRO A 118 24.64 23.04 -4.70
CA PRO A 118 23.57 24.03 -4.64
C PRO A 118 24.11 25.44 -4.41
N ILE A 119 23.57 26.43 -5.12
CA ILE A 119 24.01 27.84 -5.06
C ILE A 119 23.10 28.67 -4.13
N ARG A 120 22.00 28.08 -3.64
CA ARG A 120 21.02 28.67 -2.72
C ARG A 120 20.76 27.76 -1.53
#